data_AF-A0A5J5KV90-F1
#
_entry.id   AF-A0A5J5KV90-F1
#
_cell.length_a   1.000
_cell.length_b   1.000
_cell.length_c   1.000
_cell.angle_alpha   90.00
_cell.angle_beta   90.00
_cell.angle_gamma   90.00
#
_symmetry.space_group_name_H-M   'P 1'
#
loop_
_entity.id
_entity.type
_entity.pdbx_description
1 polymer ?
#
loop_
_entity_poly.entity_id
_entity_poly.type
_entity_poly.pdbx_seq_one_letter_code
_entity_poly.pdbx_strand_id
1 'polypeptide(L)' 'MFPHLSVLDNLILAPTLARKTKKAEAVKEAERLLGLLDLADKANSMPYQLSGGQKQRVAIA' A
#
# COMPACT_ATOMS: atom_id res chain seq x y z
N MET A 1 -3.95 3.71 8.26
CA MET A 1 -3.10 2.52 8.03
C MET A 1 -3.10 1.64 9.25
N PHE A 2 -3.15 0.34 9.03
CA PHE A 2 -3.05 -0.67 10.05
C PHE A 2 -1.58 -0.98 10.34
N PRO A 3 -1.12 -0.85 11.61
CA PRO A 3 0.30 -0.97 11.96
C PRO A 3 0.83 -2.41 11.87
N HIS A 4 -0.06 -3.40 11.83
CA HIS A 4 0.25 -4.82 11.75
C HIS A 4 0.23 -5.37 10.31
N LEU A 5 0.07 -4.50 9.31
CA LEU A 5 0.05 -4.85 7.89
C LEU A 5 1.19 -4.15 7.16
N SER A 6 1.73 -4.78 6.11
CA SER A 6 2.69 -4.13 5.22
C SER A 6 2.06 -2.96 4.46
N VAL A 7 2.88 -2.13 3.83
CA VAL A 7 2.42 -1.05 2.94
C VAL A 7 1.54 -1.61 1.82
N LEU A 8 1.98 -2.68 1.16
CA LEU A 8 1.20 -3.34 0.10
C LEU A 8 -0.13 -3.85 0.63
N ASP A 9 -0.12 -4.54 1.78
CA ASP A 9 -1.34 -5.06 2.40
C ASP A 9 -2.32 -3.94 2.75
N ASN A 10 -1.81 -2.81 3.28
CA ASN A 10 -2.62 -1.63 3.56
C ASN A 10 -3.32 -1.09 2.30
N LEU A 11 -2.61 -1.04 1.16
CA LEU A 11 -3.14 -0.54 -0.10
C LEU A 11 -4.18 -1.48 -0.71
N ILE A 12 -3.98 -2.80 -0.64
CA ILE A 12 -4.88 -3.77 -1.26
C ILE A 12 -6.07 -4.17 -0.36
N LEU A 13 -6.02 -3.89 0.94
CA LEU A 13 -7.05 -4.30 1.89
C LEU A 13 -8.43 -3.70 1.54
N ALA A 14 -8.50 -2.39 1.29
CA ALA A 14 -9.77 -1.74 0.94
C ALA A 14 -10.34 -2.21 -0.42
N PRO A 15 -9.56 -2.26 -1.52
CA PRO A 15 -10.03 -2.82 -2.80
C PRO A 15 -10.53 -4.26 -2.69
N THR A 16 -9.82 -5.12 -1.96
CA THR A 16 -10.18 -6.54 -1.83
C THR A 16 -11.41 -6.76 -0.96
N LEU A 17 -11.55 -6.04 0.16
CA LEU A 17 -12.69 -6.19 1.07
C LEU A 17 -13.93 -5.43 0.61
N ALA A 18 -13.79 -4.16 0.20
CA ALA A 18 -14.93 -3.31 -0.11
C ALA A 18 -15.42 -3.50 -1.55
N ARG A 19 -14.49 -3.65 -2.51
CA ARG A 19 -14.82 -3.74 -3.95
C ARG A 19 -14.77 -5.17 -4.49
N LYS A 20 -14.41 -6.16 -3.66
CA LYS A 20 -14.23 -7.57 -4.05
C LYS A 20 -13.29 -7.74 -5.25
N THR A 21 -12.35 -6.81 -5.45
CA THR A 21 -11.35 -6.89 -6.50
C THR A 21 -10.50 -8.13 -6.26
N LYS A 22 -10.15 -8.85 -7.33
CA LYS A 22 -9.25 -10.01 -7.21
C LYS A 22 -7.93 -9.54 -6.62
N LYS A 23 -7.39 -10.30 -5.66
CA LYS A 23 -6.13 -9.96 -4.98
C LYS A 23 -5.00 -9.63 -5.97
N ALA A 24 -4.88 -10.40 -7.05
CA ALA A 24 -3.85 -10.17 -8.07
C ALA A 24 -3.98 -8.81 -8.78
N GLU A 25 -5.21 -8.38 -9.08
CA GLU A 25 -5.47 -7.07 -9.70
C GLU A 25 -5.19 -5.94 -8.72
N ALA A 26 -5.60 -6.10 -7.46
CA ALA A 26 -5.34 -5.13 -6.40
C ALA A 26 -3.83 -4.96 -6.15
N VAL A 27 -3.07 -6.06 -6.12
CA VAL A 27 -1.60 -6.05 -5.99
C VAL A 27 -0.97 -5.30 -7.15
N LYS A 28 -1.36 -5.61 -8.40
CA LYS A 28 -0.83 -4.94 -9.58
C LYS A 28 -1.06 -3.43 -9.56
N GLU A 29 -2.24 -3.00 -9.12
CA GLU A 29 -2.55 -1.57 -9.00
C GLU A 29 -1.78 -0.91 -7.85
N ALA A 30 -1.66 -1.58 -6.70
CA ALA A 30 -0.88 -1.08 -5.58
C ALA A 30 0.61 -0.94 -5.93
N GLU A 31 1.20 -1.90 -6.65
CA GLU A 31 2.57 -1.81 -7.16
C GLU A 31 2.76 -0.62 -8.11
N ARG A 32 1.78 -0.38 -8.98
CA ARG A 32 1.77 0.79 -9.88
C ARG A 32 1.73 2.10 -9.09
N LEU A 33 0.86 2.20 -8.07
CA LEU A 33 0.76 3.37 -7.20
C LEU A 33 2.05 3.61 -6.43
N LEU A 34 2.65 2.56 -5.86
CA LEU A 34 3.93 2.66 -5.16
C LEU A 34 5.06 3.13 -6.08
N GLY A 35 5.07 2.70 -7.35
CA GLY A 35 6.00 3.22 -8.35
C GLY A 35 5.85 4.72 -8.58
N LEU A 36 4.61 5.23 -8.68
CA LEU A 36 4.35 6.67 -8.84
C LEU A 36 4.76 7.50 -7.61
N LEU A 37 4.75 6.89 -6.43
CA LEU A 37 5.08 7.55 -5.17
C LEU A 37 6.56 7.43 -4.79
N ASP A 38 7.37 6.78 -5.62
CA ASP A 38 8.77 6.45 -5.31
C ASP A 38 8.91 5.62 -4.02
N LEU A 39 8.06 4.58 -3.89
CA LEU A 39 7.96 3.69 -2.73
C LEU A 39 7.86 2.22 -3.13
N ALA A 40 8.24 1.86 -4.36
CA ALA A 40 8.20 0.48 -4.84
C ALA A 40 9.04 -0.47 -3.96
N ASP A 41 10.18 -0.01 -3.47
CA ASP A 41 11.07 -0.75 -2.55
C ASP A 41 10.50 -0.88 -1.12
N LYS A 42 9.42 -0.15 -0.80
CA LYS A 42 8.76 -0.15 0.50
C LYS A 42 7.49 -0.99 0.55
N ALA A 43 7.13 -1.71 -0.52
CA ALA A 43 5.92 -2.53 -0.58
C ALA A 43 5.78 -3.48 0.63
N ASN A 44 6.87 -4.12 1.03
CA ASN A 44 6.92 -5.06 2.16
C ASN A 44 7.29 -4.41 3.50
N SER A 45 7.53 -3.09 3.52
CA SER A 45 7.84 -2.37 4.75
C SER A 45 6.59 -2.22 5.61
N MET A 46 6.78 -2.21 6.92
CA MET A 46 5.74 -1.91 7.89
C MET A 46 5.62 -0.39 8.08
N PRO A 47 4.45 0.13 8.49
CA PRO A 47 4.25 1.57 8.64
C PRO A 47 5.27 2.26 9.54
N TYR A 48 5.76 1.60 10.61
CA TYR A 48 6.76 2.19 11.51
C TYR A 48 8.14 2.38 10.85
N GLN A 49 8.43 1.70 9.75
CA GLN A 49 9.68 1.81 8.98
C GLN A 49 9.67 2.97 7.98
N LEU A 50 8.51 3.62 7.80
CA LEU A 50 8.34 4.75 6.91
C LEU A 50 8.59 6.08 7.64
N SER A 51 9.23 7.02 6.94
CA SER A 51 9.29 8.41 7.38
C SER A 51 7.89 9.05 7.41
N GLY A 52 7.74 10.20 8.08
CA GLY A 52 6.46 10.90 8.15
C GLY A 52 5.88 11.24 6.77
N GLY A 53 6.70 11.76 5.86
CA GLY A 53 6.29 12.06 4.49
C GLY A 53 5.97 10.81 3.66
N GLN A 54 6.63 9.69 3.91
CA GLN A 54 6.29 8.42 3.26
C GLN A 54 4.93 7.89 3.73
N LYS A 55 4.65 7.93 5.04
CA LYS A 55 3.34 7.56 5.60
C LYS A 55 2.22 8.39 4.99
N GLN A 56 2.44 9.70 4.85
CA GLN A 56 1.45 10.60 4.27
C GLN A 56 1.20 10.28 2.79
N ARG A 57 2.25 10.03 1.99
CA ARG A 57 2.11 9.61 0.59
C ARG A 57 1.30 8.32 0.44
N VAL A 58 1.60 7.30 1.23
CA VAL A 58 0.85 6.03 1.18
C VAL A 58 -0.59 6.21 1.69
N ALA A 59 -0.87 7.18 2.55
CA ALA A 59 -2.23 7.39 3.09
C ALA A 59 -3.19 8.09 2.11
N ILE A 60 -2.64 8.75 1.09
CA ILE A 60 -3.38 9.43 0.02
C ILE A 60 -3.64 8.48 -1.17
N ALA A 61 -2.87 7.39 -1.26
CA ALA A 61 -2.95 6.36 -2.29
C ALA A 61 -4.04 5.33 -1.99
#